data_AF-A0A533WWV0-F1
#
_entry.id   AF-A0A533WWV0-F1
#
_cell.length_a   1.000
_cell.length_b   1.000
_cell.length_c   1.000
_cell.angle_alpha   90.00
_cell.angle_beta   90.00
_cell.angle_gamma   90.00
#
_symmetry.space_group_name_H-M   'P 1'
#
loop_
_entity.id
_entity.type
_entity.pdbx_description
1 polymer ?
#
loop_
_entity_poly.entity_id
_entity_poly.type
_entity_poly.pdbx_seq_one_letter_code
_entity_poly.pdbx_strand_id
1 'polypeptide(L)'
;MELSRDEEEALAGKLGKALASAYKILVAIGESTGAKKLIPIKWAHLSGVNYNTIGDPGMDFLDKFSRTTKVVVKSTLNPMGYDRNKPEDIPSSFQEKQGSIIESYERMGVTPSFTCTPYEIFDIPDKGTAISFA
;
A
#
# COMPACT_ATOMS: atom_id res chain seq x y z
N MET A 1 -9.07 20.27 -7.40
CA MET A 1 -7.82 19.76 -6.82
C MET A 1 -6.68 20.68 -7.21
N GLU A 2 -6.00 21.29 -6.24
CA GLU A 2 -4.75 22.01 -6.37
C GLU A 2 -3.61 21.01 -6.14
N LEU A 3 -2.79 20.80 -7.16
CA LEU A 3 -1.63 19.91 -7.10
C LEU A 3 -0.34 20.74 -7.07
N SER A 4 0.64 20.26 -6.35
CA SER A 4 2.01 20.76 -6.46
C SER A 4 2.62 20.33 -7.80
N ARG A 5 3.70 21.01 -8.19
CA ARG A 5 4.40 20.70 -9.45
C ARG A 5 4.83 19.23 -9.54
N ASP A 6 5.34 18.66 -8.47
CA ASP A 6 5.79 17.26 -8.46
C ASP A 6 4.61 16.29 -8.64
N GLU A 7 3.45 16.61 -8.05
CA GLU A 7 2.22 15.82 -8.20
C GLU A 7 1.65 15.93 -9.61
N GLU A 8 1.72 17.12 -10.24
CA GLU A 8 1.35 17.31 -11.65
C GLU A 8 2.28 16.54 -12.59
N GLU A 9 3.60 16.57 -12.35
CA GLU A 9 4.58 15.82 -13.13
C GLU A 9 4.39 14.30 -12.98
N ALA A 10 4.06 13.84 -11.76
CA ALA A 10 3.71 12.45 -11.50
C ALA A 10 2.42 12.03 -12.22
N LEU A 11 1.36 12.84 -12.14
CA LEU A 11 0.08 12.61 -12.82
C LEU A 11 0.24 12.55 -14.34
N ALA A 12 1.09 13.42 -14.90
CA ALA A 12 1.45 13.44 -16.31
C ALA A 12 2.31 12.25 -16.76
N GLY A 13 2.79 11.43 -15.81
CA GLY A 13 3.58 10.22 -16.07
C GLY A 13 5.06 10.45 -16.33
N LYS A 14 5.57 11.66 -16.04
CA LYS A 14 7.01 11.97 -16.16
C LYS A 14 7.86 11.16 -15.18
N LEU A 15 7.25 10.73 -14.06
CA LEU A 15 7.89 9.94 -13.01
C LEU A 15 7.55 8.43 -13.11
N GLY A 16 7.02 7.98 -14.24
CA GLY A 16 6.70 6.58 -14.51
C GLY A 16 5.22 6.25 -14.45
N LYS A 17 4.84 5.19 -15.18
CA LYS A 17 3.44 4.80 -15.40
C LYS A 17 2.70 4.41 -14.13
N ALA A 18 3.36 3.69 -13.23
CA ALA A 18 2.74 3.20 -12.01
C ALA A 18 2.41 4.36 -11.05
N LEU A 19 3.33 5.31 -10.88
CA LEU A 19 3.07 6.52 -10.08
C LEU A 19 1.96 7.37 -10.71
N ALA A 20 1.93 7.50 -12.04
CA ALA A 20 0.85 8.17 -12.74
C ALA A 20 -0.52 7.53 -12.46
N SER A 21 -0.60 6.20 -12.50
CA SER A 21 -1.82 5.47 -12.17
C SER A 21 -2.25 5.71 -10.72
N ALA A 22 -1.33 5.72 -9.76
CA ALA A 22 -1.64 6.04 -8.36
C ALA A 22 -2.18 7.47 -8.21
N TYR A 23 -1.54 8.46 -8.83
CA TYR A 23 -2.01 9.84 -8.78
C TYR A 23 -3.37 10.04 -9.46
N LYS A 24 -3.66 9.34 -10.57
CA LYS A 24 -4.99 9.36 -11.19
C LYS A 24 -6.07 8.91 -10.22
N ILE A 25 -5.82 7.85 -9.45
CA ILE A 25 -6.75 7.36 -8.43
C ILE A 25 -6.92 8.40 -7.32
N LEU A 26 -5.81 8.95 -6.78
CA LEU A 26 -5.86 9.95 -5.72
C LEU A 26 -6.60 11.22 -6.14
N VAL A 27 -6.34 11.72 -7.35
CA VAL A 27 -7.02 12.91 -7.90
C VAL A 27 -8.49 12.64 -8.10
N ALA A 28 -8.87 11.51 -8.69
CA ALA A 28 -10.29 11.15 -8.88
C ALA A 28 -11.04 11.05 -7.54
N ILE A 29 -10.43 10.44 -6.52
CA ILE A 29 -10.99 10.40 -5.16
C ILE A 29 -11.09 11.82 -4.59
N GLY A 30 -10.06 12.65 -4.73
CA GLY A 30 -10.06 14.03 -4.27
C GLY A 30 -11.16 14.86 -4.92
N GLU A 31 -11.31 14.78 -6.24
CA GLU A 31 -12.35 15.50 -6.98
C GLU A 31 -13.76 15.04 -6.60
N SER A 32 -13.99 13.72 -6.52
CA SER A 32 -15.29 13.16 -6.14
C SER A 32 -15.72 13.50 -4.72
N THR A 33 -14.76 13.73 -3.82
CA THR A 33 -15.01 14.10 -2.42
C THR A 33 -14.98 15.61 -2.18
N GLY A 34 -14.74 16.43 -3.22
CA GLY A 34 -14.61 17.88 -3.09
C GLY A 34 -13.35 18.32 -2.33
N ALA A 35 -12.32 17.47 -2.26
CA ALA A 35 -11.04 17.81 -1.67
C ALA A 35 -10.37 18.96 -2.44
N LYS A 36 -9.73 19.86 -1.69
CA LYS A 36 -9.01 20.99 -2.29
C LYS A 36 -7.62 20.61 -2.75
N LYS A 37 -6.88 19.81 -1.99
CA LYS A 37 -5.49 19.42 -2.26
C LYS A 37 -5.16 18.08 -1.60
N LEU A 38 -4.07 17.45 -2.04
CA LEU A 38 -3.47 16.32 -1.34
C LEU A 38 -2.68 16.80 -0.11
N ILE A 39 -2.51 15.92 0.87
CA ILE A 39 -1.73 16.20 2.08
C ILE A 39 -0.56 15.19 2.14
N PRO A 40 0.69 15.65 2.27
CA PRO A 40 1.83 14.76 2.42
C PRO A 40 1.76 14.02 3.76
N ILE A 41 2.02 12.71 3.73
CA ILE A 41 2.06 11.86 4.92
C ILE A 41 3.50 11.43 5.23
N LYS A 42 3.74 10.95 6.45
CA LYS A 42 5.03 10.35 6.85
C LYS A 42 4.96 8.84 7.12
N TRP A 43 3.75 8.30 7.29
CA TRP A 43 3.51 6.88 7.52
C TRP A 43 2.20 6.46 6.85
N ALA A 44 2.25 5.35 6.11
CA ALA A 44 1.10 4.61 5.63
C ALA A 44 0.97 3.24 6.32
N HIS A 45 -0.23 2.88 6.77
CA HIS A 45 -0.58 1.52 7.14
C HIS A 45 -1.55 0.97 6.08
N LEU A 46 -1.16 -0.11 5.41
CA LEU A 46 -1.79 -0.60 4.20
C LEU A 46 -2.63 -1.84 4.47
N SER A 47 -3.87 -1.78 3.99
CA SER A 47 -4.78 -2.91 3.77
C SER A 47 -4.51 -3.60 2.44
N GLY A 48 -5.35 -4.59 2.10
CA GLY A 48 -5.24 -5.29 0.81
C GLY A 48 -4.10 -6.30 0.73
N VAL A 49 -3.64 -6.82 1.87
CA VAL A 49 -2.62 -7.88 1.93
C VAL A 49 -3.23 -9.28 1.93
N ASN A 50 -4.48 -9.45 2.35
CA ASN A 50 -5.11 -10.76 2.47
C ASN A 50 -5.58 -11.26 1.10
N TYR A 51 -5.11 -12.43 0.66
CA TYR A 51 -5.51 -13.03 -0.61
C TYR A 51 -7.04 -13.21 -0.72
N ASN A 52 -7.74 -13.51 0.38
CA ASN A 52 -9.22 -13.62 0.38
C ASN A 52 -9.92 -12.31 -0.01
N THR A 53 -9.27 -11.16 0.22
CA THR A 53 -9.86 -9.85 -0.07
C THR A 53 -9.52 -9.34 -1.46
N ILE A 54 -8.35 -9.68 -1.99
CA ILE A 54 -7.86 -9.11 -3.25
C ILE A 54 -7.88 -10.10 -4.42
N GLY A 55 -7.89 -11.40 -4.13
CA GLY A 55 -7.90 -12.49 -5.10
C GLY A 55 -6.74 -12.44 -6.09
N ASP A 56 -6.86 -13.25 -7.14
CA ASP A 56 -5.89 -13.27 -8.25
C ASP A 56 -5.73 -11.89 -8.92
N PRO A 57 -6.79 -11.10 -9.18
CA PRO A 57 -6.62 -9.79 -9.82
C PRO A 57 -5.78 -8.81 -9.01
N GLY A 58 -5.97 -8.79 -7.68
CA GLY A 58 -5.19 -7.93 -6.79
C GLY A 58 -3.75 -8.41 -6.64
N MET A 59 -3.53 -9.72 -6.56
CA MET A 59 -2.21 -10.32 -6.56
C MET A 59 -1.43 -9.95 -7.83
N ASP A 60 -2.03 -10.14 -9.01
CA ASP A 60 -1.41 -9.82 -10.31
C ASP A 60 -1.14 -8.32 -10.45
N PHE A 61 -2.06 -7.49 -9.95
CA PHE A 61 -1.88 -6.06 -9.91
C PHE A 61 -0.66 -5.68 -9.07
N LEU A 62 -0.55 -6.20 -7.85
CA LEU A 62 0.57 -5.93 -6.94
C LEU A 62 1.90 -6.42 -7.49
N ASP A 63 1.96 -7.62 -8.10
CA ASP A 63 3.20 -8.10 -8.70
C ASP A 63 3.69 -7.18 -9.82
N LYS A 64 2.78 -6.76 -10.73
CA LYS A 64 3.14 -5.83 -11.81
C LYS A 64 3.57 -4.47 -11.27
N PHE A 65 2.85 -3.95 -10.28
CA PHE A 65 3.12 -2.63 -9.71
C PHE A 65 4.47 -2.60 -8.97
N SER A 66 4.75 -3.64 -8.18
CA SER A 66 5.96 -3.74 -7.36
C SER A 66 7.26 -3.82 -8.15
N ARG A 67 7.22 -4.22 -9.43
CA ARG A 67 8.40 -4.29 -10.31
C ARG A 67 8.96 -2.93 -10.70
N THR A 68 8.15 -1.87 -10.61
CA THR A 68 8.51 -0.54 -11.12
C THR A 68 8.36 0.58 -10.09
N THR A 69 7.98 0.25 -8.85
CA THR A 69 7.71 1.24 -7.81
C THR A 69 8.27 0.84 -6.46
N LYS A 70 8.53 1.86 -5.66
CA LYS A 70 8.92 1.75 -4.26
C LYS A 70 8.08 2.73 -3.46
N VAL A 71 7.78 2.38 -2.21
CA VAL A 71 7.22 3.35 -1.26
C VAL A 71 8.29 4.37 -0.86
N VAL A 72 7.87 5.60 -0.60
CA VAL A 72 8.76 6.72 -0.25
C VAL A 72 8.59 7.20 1.20
N VAL A 73 7.65 6.59 1.92
CA VAL A 73 7.39 6.82 3.34
C VAL A 73 7.41 5.48 4.07
N LYS A 74 7.51 5.50 5.40
CA LYS A 74 7.30 4.30 6.20
C LYS A 74 5.97 3.69 5.81
N SER A 75 5.97 2.42 5.42
CA SER A 75 4.76 1.69 5.04
C SER A 75 4.73 0.35 5.76
N THR A 76 3.58 0.01 6.32
CA THR A 76 3.37 -1.18 7.15
C THR A 76 2.14 -1.92 6.69
N LEU A 77 2.03 -3.22 6.98
CA LEU A 77 0.92 -4.06 6.53
C LEU A 77 -0.01 -4.47 7.67
N ASN A 78 -1.29 -4.48 7.34
CA ASN A 78 -2.32 -5.21 8.09
C ASN A 78 -2.00 -6.73 8.15
N PRO A 79 -2.75 -7.50 8.95
CA PRO A 79 -2.61 -8.95 8.98
C PRO A 79 -2.87 -9.60 7.62
N MET A 80 -2.04 -10.59 7.28
CA MET A 80 -2.22 -11.46 6.11
C MET A 80 -3.31 -12.52 6.35
N GLY A 81 -3.64 -13.32 5.33
CA GLY A 81 -4.77 -14.24 5.35
C GLY A 81 -4.68 -15.46 6.27
N TYR A 82 -3.57 -15.69 6.97
CA TYR A 82 -3.41 -16.79 7.93
C TYR A 82 -2.28 -16.52 8.94
N ASP A 83 -2.27 -17.28 10.05
CA ASP A 83 -1.18 -17.28 11.01
C ASP A 83 0.00 -18.12 10.49
N ARG A 84 1.13 -17.48 10.18
CA ARG A 84 2.33 -18.16 9.66
C ARG A 84 2.92 -19.19 10.63
N ASN A 85 2.64 -19.06 11.92
CA ASN A 85 3.11 -20.01 12.94
C ASN A 85 2.21 -21.24 13.06
N LYS A 86 1.04 -21.25 12.39
CA LYS A 86 0.08 -22.36 12.37
C LYS A 86 -0.47 -22.61 10.95
N PRO A 87 0.39 -22.97 9.98
CA PRO A 87 -0.01 -23.11 8.58
C PRO A 87 -0.70 -24.45 8.26
N GLU A 88 -0.80 -25.38 9.21
CA GLU A 88 -1.10 -26.80 8.96
C GLU A 88 -2.47 -27.02 8.28
N ASP A 89 -3.46 -26.19 8.62
CA ASP A 89 -4.83 -26.29 8.10
C ASP A 89 -5.07 -25.41 6.85
N ILE A 90 -4.04 -24.72 6.36
CA ILE A 90 -4.16 -23.79 5.23
C ILE A 90 -3.72 -24.48 3.94
N PRO A 91 -4.55 -24.53 2.88
CA PRO A 91 -4.17 -25.12 1.60
C PRO A 91 -2.86 -24.53 1.06
N SER A 92 -1.94 -25.37 0.58
CA SER A 92 -0.64 -24.92 0.05
C SER A 92 -0.78 -23.87 -1.05
N SER A 93 -1.76 -24.03 -1.93
CA SER A 93 -2.08 -23.07 -3.00
C SER A 93 -2.47 -21.69 -2.45
N PHE A 94 -3.15 -21.63 -1.30
CA PHE A 94 -3.45 -20.36 -0.64
C PHE A 94 -2.19 -19.74 -0.05
N GLN A 95 -1.34 -20.55 0.60
CA GLN A 95 -0.09 -20.08 1.19
C GLN A 95 0.85 -19.50 0.12
N GLU A 96 0.96 -20.15 -1.03
CA GLU A 96 1.76 -19.70 -2.17
C GLU A 96 1.27 -18.34 -2.69
N LYS A 97 -0.04 -18.20 -2.96
CA LYS A 97 -0.62 -16.94 -3.44
C LYS A 97 -0.49 -15.81 -2.42
N GLN A 98 -0.73 -16.11 -1.14
CA GLN A 98 -0.52 -15.16 -0.05
C GLN A 98 0.95 -14.76 0.08
N GLY A 99 1.88 -15.69 -0.14
CA GLY A 99 3.32 -15.44 -0.19
C GLY A 99 3.70 -14.48 -1.31
N SER A 100 3.20 -14.69 -2.53
CA SER A 100 3.48 -13.80 -3.68
C SER A 100 3.01 -12.35 -3.46
N ILE A 101 1.91 -12.16 -2.71
CA ILE A 101 1.45 -10.82 -2.30
C ILE A 101 2.47 -10.17 -1.36
N ILE A 102 2.95 -10.92 -0.36
CA ILE A 102 3.93 -10.43 0.62
C ILE A 102 5.24 -10.05 -0.09
N GLU A 103 5.74 -10.91 -0.97
CA GLU A 103 6.95 -10.64 -1.76
C GLU A 103 6.81 -9.36 -2.61
N SER A 104 5.62 -9.09 -3.14
CA SER A 104 5.35 -7.86 -3.90
C SER A 104 5.44 -6.62 -3.01
N TYR A 105 4.90 -6.67 -1.80
CA TYR A 105 5.00 -5.58 -0.82
C TYR A 105 6.44 -5.38 -0.34
N GLU A 106 7.16 -6.45 -0.01
CA GLU A 106 8.58 -6.39 0.36
C GLU A 106 9.43 -5.83 -0.77
N ARG A 107 9.15 -6.25 -2.02
CA ARG A 107 9.79 -5.69 -3.21
C ARG A 107 9.51 -4.19 -3.34
N MET A 108 8.38 -3.67 -2.89
CA MET A 108 8.12 -2.22 -2.86
C MET A 108 8.83 -1.50 -1.69
N GLY A 109 9.42 -2.22 -0.73
CA GLY A 109 10.03 -1.64 0.47
C GLY A 109 9.06 -1.47 1.64
N VAL A 110 7.92 -2.16 1.62
CA VAL A 110 6.95 -2.15 2.71
C VAL A 110 7.41 -3.09 3.83
N THR A 111 7.19 -2.68 5.07
CA THR A 111 7.48 -3.49 6.26
C THR A 111 6.34 -4.50 6.50
N PRO A 112 6.59 -5.81 6.48
CA PRO A 112 5.57 -6.86 6.67
C PRO A 112 5.20 -7.02 8.15
N SER A 113 4.53 -6.03 8.72
CA SER A 113 4.22 -5.97 10.15
C SER A 113 3.11 -6.91 10.61
N PHE A 114 2.20 -7.29 9.71
CA PHE A 114 1.10 -8.23 9.94
C PHE A 114 0.29 -7.99 11.23
N THR A 115 -0.01 -6.74 11.54
CA THR A 115 -0.79 -6.35 12.71
C THR A 115 -1.78 -5.25 12.35
N CYS A 116 -2.94 -5.24 13.00
CA CYS A 116 -3.89 -4.13 12.95
C CYS A 116 -3.58 -3.04 13.99
N THR A 117 -2.64 -3.31 14.92
CA THR A 117 -2.18 -2.39 15.97
C THR A 117 -0.71 -1.99 15.75
N PRO A 118 -0.36 -1.39 14.60
CA PRO A 118 1.05 -1.06 14.30
C PRO A 118 1.65 -0.05 15.30
N TYR A 119 0.82 0.72 15.98
CA TYR A 119 1.21 1.68 17.02
C TYR A 119 1.67 1.04 18.34
N GLU A 120 1.49 -0.27 18.52
CA GLU A 120 1.99 -0.99 19.69
C GLU A 120 3.42 -1.51 19.50
N ILE A 121 3.85 -1.64 18.24
CA ILE A 121 5.13 -2.29 17.88
C ILE A 121 6.12 -1.34 17.18
N PHE A 122 5.69 -0.13 16.86
CA PHE A 122 6.50 0.88 16.19
C PHE A 122 6.43 2.22 16.92
N ASP A 123 7.49 3.01 16.78
CA ASP A 123 7.51 4.38 17.26
C ASP A 123 6.38 5.20 16.63
N ILE A 124 5.61 5.83 17.50
CA ILE A 124 4.50 6.72 17.13
C ILE A 124 5.09 8.04 16.61
N PRO A 125 4.66 8.54 15.44
CA PRO A 125 5.13 9.83 14.93
C PRO A 125 4.82 10.99 15.87
N ASP A 126 5.62 12.05 15.76
CA ASP A 126 5.40 13.29 16.52
C ASP A 126 3.99 13.83 16.31
N LYS A 127 3.45 14.41 17.38
CA LYS A 127 2.11 15.03 17.37
C LYS A 127 2.00 16.04 16.22
N GLY A 128 0.92 15.92 15.45
CA GLY A 128 0.66 16.78 14.28
C GLY A 128 1.20 16.22 12.96
N THR A 129 1.90 15.09 12.98
CA THR A 129 2.31 14.37 11.78
C THR A 129 1.10 13.75 11.08
N ALA A 130 0.92 14.04 9.79
CA ALA A 130 -0.09 13.38 8.99
C ALA A 130 0.32 11.93 8.67
N ILE A 131 -0.61 11.00 8.90
CA ILE A 131 -0.47 9.57 8.61
C ILE A 131 -1.69 9.11 7.81
N SER A 132 -1.54 8.01 7.07
CA SER A 132 -2.64 7.37 6.35
C SER A 132 -2.81 5.95 6.85
N PHE A 133 -4.01 5.61 7.29
CA PHE A 133 -4.43 4.24 7.54
C PHE A 133 -5.44 3.93 6.46
N ALA A 134 -5.07 3.04 5.55
CA ALA A 134 -5.78 2.75 4.30
C ALA A 134 -6.00 1.25 4.16
#